data_AF-A0A495L4Y6-F1
#
_entry.id   AF-A0A495L4Y6-F1
#
_cell.length_a   1.000
_cell.length_b   1.000
_cell.length_c   1.000
_cell.angle_alpha   90.00
_cell.angle_beta   90.00
_cell.angle_gamma   90.00
#
_symmetry.space_group_name_H-M   'P 1'
#
loop_
_entity.id
_entity.type
_entity.pdbx_description
1 polymer ?
#
loop_
_entity_poly.entity_id
_entity_poly.type
_entity_poly.pdbx_seq_one_letter_code
_entity_poly.pdbx_strand_id
1 'polypeptide(L)' 'MSNAWMMGTVGFALIVGGLAAAWAVSEMTDPLGPALIAAGVAVFVGMFVGASMSRAVGK' A
#
# COMPACT_ATOMS: atom_id res chain seq x y z
N MET A 1 0.31 -22.77 10.16
CA MET A 1 0.16 -21.60 9.26
C MET A 1 1.57 -21.16 8.88
N SER A 2 1.92 -21.20 7.60
CA SER A 2 3.30 -21.03 7.11
C SER A 2 3.86 -19.62 7.35
N ASN A 3 5.15 -19.48 7.70
CA ASN A 3 5.85 -18.20 7.95
C ASN A 3 5.63 -17.14 6.85
N ALA A 4 5.43 -17.56 5.59
CA ALA A 4 5.11 -16.66 4.47
C ALA A 4 3.81 -15.88 4.66
N TRP A 5 2.80 -16.49 5.29
CA TRP A 5 1.53 -15.82 5.60
C TRP A 5 1.72 -14.75 6.66
N MET A 6 2.52 -15.05 7.68
CA MET A 6 2.83 -14.14 8.79
C MET A 6 3.67 -12.94 8.32
N MET A 7 4.67 -13.19 7.48
CA MET A 7 5.48 -12.14 6.84
C MET A 7 4.65 -11.26 5.89
N GLY A 8 3.71 -11.85 5.14
CA GLY A 8 2.78 -11.10 4.28
C GLY A 8 1.85 -10.17 5.07
N THR A 9 1.29 -10.65 6.18
CA THR A 9 0.42 -9.84 7.04
C THR A 9 1.17 -8.71 7.75
N VAL A 10 2.40 -8.96 8.20
CA VAL A 10 3.24 -7.92 8.84
C VAL A 10 3.64 -6.86 7.82
N GLY A 11 4.05 -7.25 6.61
CA GLY A 11 4.37 -6.31 5.54
C GLY A 11 3.18 -5.43 5.17
N PHE A 12 1.98 -6.03 5.06
CA PHE A 12 0.75 -5.28 4.78
C PHE A 12 0.41 -4.29 5.90
N ALA A 13 0.51 -4.71 7.17
CA ALA A 13 0.24 -3.85 8.32
C ALA A 13 1.19 -2.65 8.38
N LEU A 14 2.48 -2.84 8.09
CA LEU A 14 3.46 -1.76 8.06
C LEU A 14 3.19 -0.74 6.95
N ILE A 15 2.78 -1.20 5.77
CA ILE A 15 2.42 -0.33 4.64
C ILE A 15 1.18 0.51 4.99
N VAL A 16 0.12 -0.11 5.50
CA VAL A 16 -1.12 0.58 5.89
C VAL A 16 -0.88 1.57 7.04
N GLY A 17 -0.11 1.16 8.05
CA GLY A 17 0.24 2.03 9.18
C GLY A 17 1.07 3.25 8.76
N GLY A 18 2.06 3.05 7.88
CA GLY A 18 2.87 4.15 7.33
C GLY A 18 2.03 5.12 6.49
N LEU A 19 1.05 4.61 5.76
CA LEU A 19 0.15 5.41 4.94
C LEU A 19 -0.79 6.27 5.79
N ALA A 20 -1.36 5.71 6.86
CA ALA A 20 -2.21 6.44 7.79
C ALA A 20 -1.43 7.55 8.52
N ALA A 21 -0.18 7.29 8.92
CA ALA A 21 0.70 8.29 9.52
C ALA A 21 1.04 9.41 8.54
N ALA A 22 1.38 9.07 7.29
CA ALA A 22 1.63 10.06 6.25
C ALA A 22 0.42 10.95 6.00
N TRP A 23 -0.79 10.37 5.99
CA TRP A 23 -2.04 11.10 5.77
C TRP A 23 -2.32 12.09 6.91
N ALA A 24 -2.16 11.65 8.16
CA ALA A 24 -2.32 12.51 9.34
C ALA A 24 -1.31 13.67 9.39
N VAL A 25 -0.04 13.41 9.08
CA VAL A 25 1.00 14.45 9.01
C VAL A 25 0.69 15.44 7.89
N SER A 26 0.28 14.92 6.74
CA SER A 26 -0.07 15.70 5.59
C SER A 26 -1.27 16.62 5.83
N GLU A 27 -2.32 16.13 6.48
CA GLU A 27 -3.52 16.93 6.78
C GLU A 27 -3.18 18.15 7.66
N MET A 28 -2.16 18.04 8.51
CA MET A 28 -1.70 19.14 9.37
C MET A 28 -0.73 20.10 8.68
N THR A 29 -0.10 19.71 7.56
CA THR A 29 1.05 20.43 6.99
C THR A 29 0.85 20.93 5.57
N ASP A 30 0.04 20.25 4.75
CA ASP A 30 -0.19 20.62 3.35
C ASP A 30 -1.60 20.19 2.87
N PRO A 31 -2.44 21.12 2.39
CA PRO A 31 -3.79 20.79 1.90
C PRO A 31 -3.79 19.86 0.67
N LEU A 32 -2.69 19.76 -0.09
CA LEU A 32 -2.55 18.87 -1.25
C LEU A 32 -1.95 17.50 -0.89
N GLY A 33 -1.30 17.37 0.26
CA GLY A 33 -0.65 16.11 0.60
C GLY A 33 -1.61 14.92 0.76
N PRO A 34 -2.88 15.05 1.21
CA PRO A 34 -3.82 13.93 1.24
C PRO A 34 -4.08 13.39 -0.18
N ALA A 35 -4.13 14.28 -1.17
CA ALA A 35 -4.32 13.93 -2.58
C ALA A 35 -3.09 13.23 -3.17
N LEU A 36 -1.87 13.68 -2.81
CA LEU A 36 -0.62 13.03 -3.23
C LEU A 36 -0.47 11.63 -2.63
N ILE A 37 -0.85 11.45 -1.37
CA ILE A 37 -0.85 10.14 -0.71
C ILE A 37 -1.87 9.22 -1.36
N ALA A 38 -3.09 9.70 -1.62
CA ALA A 38 -4.11 8.93 -2.33
C ALA A 38 -3.65 8.50 -3.74
N ALA A 39 -2.97 9.40 -4.47
CA ALA A 39 -2.39 9.08 -5.78
C ALA A 39 -1.29 8.00 -5.69
N GLY A 40 -0.38 8.12 -4.70
CA GLY A 40 0.66 7.12 -4.45
C GLY A 40 0.10 5.74 -4.12
N VAL A 41 -0.99 5.68 -3.34
CA VAL A 41 -1.69 4.43 -3.01
C VAL A 41 -2.30 3.80 -4.25
N ALA A 42 -2.98 4.59 -5.08
CA ALA A 42 -3.59 4.09 -6.30
C ALA A 42 -2.54 3.45 -7.24
N VAL A 43 -1.36 4.07 -7.37
CA VAL A 43 -0.24 3.51 -8.14
C VAL A 43 0.28 2.21 -7.51
N PHE A 44 0.51 2.20 -6.20
CA PHE A 44 1.01 1.01 -5.49
C PHE A 44 0.05 -0.17 -5.59
N VAL A 45 -1.25 0.07 -5.36
CA VAL A 45 -2.30 -0.94 -5.50
C VAL A 45 -2.40 -1.41 -6.94
N GLY A 46 -2.34 -0.50 -7.93
CA GLY A 46 -2.34 -0.84 -9.34
C GLY A 46 -1.16 -1.75 -9.74
N MET A 47 0.05 -1.44 -9.27
CA MET A 47 1.23 -2.29 -9.46
C MET A 47 1.09 -3.64 -8.77
N PHE A 48 0.59 -3.68 -7.54
CA PHE A 48 0.40 -4.91 -6.79
C PHE A 48 -0.64 -5.83 -7.44
N VAL A 49 -1.79 -5.27 -7.86
CA VAL A 49 -2.84 -6.00 -8.58
C VAL A 49 -2.32 -6.50 -9.93
N GLY A 50 -1.61 -5.66 -10.69
CA GLY A 50 -0.96 -6.07 -11.94
C GLY A 50 0.03 -7.21 -11.74
N ALA A 51 0.89 -7.14 -10.72
CA ALA A 51 1.82 -8.22 -10.38
C ALA A 51 1.11 -9.51 -9.95
N SER A 52 -0.03 -9.39 -9.27
CA SER A 52 -0.87 -10.52 -8.85
C SER A 52 -1.52 -11.21 -10.04
N MET A 53 -2.01 -10.45 -11.02
CA MET A 53 -2.62 -10.97 -12.25
C MET A 53 -1.57 -11.64 -13.16
N SER A 54 -0.37 -11.07 -13.29
CA SER A 54 0.72 -11.70 -14.05
C SER A 54 1.15 -13.06 -13.48
N ARG A 55 1.09 -13.23 -12.14
CA ARG A 55 1.31 -14.53 -11.49
C ARG A 55 0.14 -15.50 -11.67
N ALA A 56 -1.07 -15.00 -11.95
CA ALA A 56 -2.26 -15.83 -12.17
C ALA A 56 -2.37 -16.33 -13.63
N VAL A 57 -1.99 -15.51 -14.61
CA VAL A 57 -2.07 -15.82 -16.06
C VAL A 57 -0.84 -16.55 -16.61
N GLY A 58 0.29 -16.54 -15.89
CA GLY A 58 1.48 -17.34 -16.23
C GLY A 58 1.36 -18.85 -15.97
N LYS A 59 0.14 -19.42 -16.06
CA LYS A 59 -0.15 -20.85 -15.96
C LYS A 59 -0.95 -21.30 -17.18
#